data_AF-A0A535VHG9-F1
#
_entry.id   AF-A0A535VHG9-F1
#
_cell.length_a   1.000
_cell.length_b   1.000
_cell.length_c   1.000
_cell.angle_alpha   90.00
_cell.angle_beta   90.00
_cell.angle_gamma   90.00
#
_symmetry.space_group_name_H-M   'P 1'
#
loop_
_entity.id
_entity.type
_entity.pdbx_description
1 polymer ?
#
loop_
_entity_poly.entity_id
_entity_poly.type
_entity_poly.pdbx_seq_one_letter_code
_entity_poly.pdbx_strand_id
1 'polypeptide(L)'
;MQQVQQREIPERISWARAMIFAVGYFFIAALLIGQIPGYIYNQMTSATLVGLEQGSIALAATCLAGFIVIQVIVLLFDPKPVVSPVVISALGTILTLGGLVIALATGLSGNQYFPHADTSWNPVLGGTVLWFQPDAVDLVMVGLAILFVGVAMIFYSVLALRERTNPDRSDLGTTPAVRWIIIIASMVLIIFMVGYTLVNDNGLAYAIDPKNGAQVQLILDAILYVILGATFFLTLGAFALRLHYLMRPVRKRTMSPLYAVGALGLAQSGVILLLVWLFIYPLIAWMHGWTFIGLGDYLTICGKKSAIPASCAFSPQAGYIADALITSVAFVLLMAAIWVWKPKRNLVIIGSVVTTAVLGLATLLVHTNPTEILTALLLSGAMLILATIWTSVARREFAVVGENNLGCLGMWLVFGTCLLIYVASFAFFSIPVFPNDPTAPNIPYVSGTIIPAHPAPNTPPIPGQADAVVLLAVMGIIAAIQFYFLVRNRYKV
;
A
#
# COMPACT_ATOMS: atom_id res chain seq x y z
N MET A 1 14.93 -26.80 41.54
CA MET A 1 15.44 -25.74 40.65
C MET A 1 14.39 -24.64 40.59
N GLN A 2 14.59 -23.53 41.30
CA GLN A 2 13.72 -22.35 41.17
C GLN A 2 13.94 -21.77 39.76
N GLN A 3 12.87 -21.67 38.97
CA GLN A 3 12.85 -20.81 37.80
C GLN A 3 13.02 -19.37 38.30
N VAL A 4 14.23 -18.84 38.19
CA VAL A 4 14.46 -17.41 38.30
C VAL A 4 13.72 -16.79 37.13
N GLN A 5 12.55 -16.22 37.43
CA GLN A 5 11.87 -15.29 36.55
C GLN A 5 12.89 -14.20 36.25
N GLN A 6 13.47 -14.20 35.04
CA GLN A 6 14.28 -13.09 34.57
C GLN A 6 13.36 -11.86 34.64
N ARG A 7 13.54 -11.08 35.70
CA ARG A 7 12.99 -9.74 35.82
C ARG A 7 13.51 -9.02 34.57
N GLU A 8 12.60 -8.65 33.67
CA GLU A 8 12.91 -7.83 32.50
C GLU A 8 13.55 -6.54 33.01
N ILE A 9 14.89 -6.54 33.11
CA ILE A 9 15.65 -5.31 33.27
C ILE A 9 15.25 -4.47 32.05
N PRO A 10 14.87 -3.19 32.21
CA PRO A 10 14.52 -2.37 31.07
C PRO A 10 15.76 -2.29 30.18
N GLU A 11 15.79 -3.08 29.11
CA GLU A 11 16.80 -2.94 28.08
C GLU A 11 16.71 -1.49 27.62
N ARG A 12 17.74 -0.69 27.94
CA ARG A 12 17.88 0.64 27.38
C ARG A 12 17.90 0.44 25.87
N ILE A 13 16.86 0.91 25.18
CA ILE A 13 16.86 1.01 23.72
C ILE A 13 18.15 1.74 23.35
N SER A 14 19.05 1.07 22.64
CA SER A 14 20.23 1.75 22.12
C SER A 14 19.76 2.83 21.15
N TRP A 15 20.42 3.98 21.13
CA TRP A 15 19.98 5.14 20.35
C TRP A 15 19.84 4.82 18.84
N ALA A 16 20.69 3.91 18.32
CA ALA A 16 20.59 3.36 16.97
C ALA A 16 19.27 2.60 16.72
N ARG A 17 18.76 1.87 17.72
CA ARG A 17 17.48 1.16 17.65
C ARG A 17 16.30 2.13 17.65
N ALA A 18 16.36 3.17 18.49
CA ALA A 18 15.36 4.24 18.48
C ALA A 18 15.28 4.93 17.12
N MET A 19 16.42 5.16 16.45
CA MET A 19 16.47 5.79 15.14
C MET A 19 15.85 4.93 14.03
N ILE A 20 16.12 3.63 13.98
CA ILE A 20 15.50 2.74 12.98
C ILE A 20 13.97 2.71 13.13
N PHE A 21 13.47 2.72 14.36
CA PHE A 21 12.05 2.84 14.62
C PHE A 21 11.51 4.22 14.25
N ALA A 22 12.21 5.30 14.61
CA ALA A 22 11.82 6.66 14.26
C ALA A 22 11.72 6.84 12.74
N VAL A 23 12.63 6.25 11.97
CA VAL A 23 12.58 6.28 10.50
C VAL A 23 11.40 5.48 9.94
N GLY A 24 11.15 4.28 10.45
CA GLY A 24 9.98 3.49 10.03
C GLY A 24 8.65 4.17 10.38
N TYR A 25 8.55 4.75 11.58
CA TYR A 25 7.41 5.55 12.00
C TYR A 25 7.29 6.84 11.19
N PHE A 26 8.40 7.46 10.83
CA PHE A 26 8.40 8.60 9.93
C PHE A 26 7.84 8.21 8.57
N PHE A 27 8.20 7.06 7.98
CA PHE A 27 7.61 6.63 6.71
C PHE A 27 6.10 6.42 6.80
N ILE A 28 5.65 5.77 7.85
CA ILE A 28 4.21 5.61 8.12
C ILE A 28 3.57 6.99 8.32
N ALA A 29 4.19 7.89 9.07
CA ALA A 29 3.69 9.24 9.31
C ALA A 29 3.65 10.08 8.03
N ALA A 30 4.69 10.05 7.20
CA ALA A 30 4.73 10.76 5.93
C ALA A 30 3.61 10.30 4.99
N LEU A 31 3.29 9.01 4.98
CA LEU A 31 2.15 8.48 4.24
C LEU A 31 0.81 8.89 4.87
N LEU A 32 0.64 8.70 6.18
CA LEU A 32 -0.63 8.92 6.89
C LEU A 32 -0.98 10.41 7.07
N ILE A 33 0.01 11.28 7.24
CA ILE A 33 -0.14 12.72 7.51
C ILE A 33 0.11 13.54 6.25
N GLY A 34 1.01 13.10 5.36
CA GLY A 34 1.39 13.88 4.19
C GLY A 34 0.62 13.53 2.92
N GLN A 35 0.38 12.23 2.66
CA GLN A 35 -0.08 11.76 1.35
C GLN A 35 -1.57 11.39 1.34
N ILE A 36 -2.02 10.61 2.32
CA ILE A 36 -3.42 10.19 2.40
C ILE A 36 -4.39 11.38 2.55
N PRO A 37 -4.11 12.38 3.41
CA PRO A 37 -5.03 13.50 3.56
C PRO A 37 -5.10 14.36 2.30
N GLY A 38 -3.98 14.59 1.62
CA GLY A 38 -3.93 15.27 0.32
C GLY A 38 -4.72 14.51 -0.76
N TYR A 39 -4.56 13.18 -0.81
CA TYR A 39 -5.36 12.33 -1.70
C TYR A 39 -6.87 12.45 -1.40
N ILE A 40 -7.27 12.36 -0.13
CA ILE A 40 -8.69 12.46 0.26
C ILE A 40 -9.24 13.85 -0.07
N TYR A 41 -8.47 14.92 0.19
CA TYR A 41 -8.82 16.27 -0.22
C TYR A 41 -9.08 16.36 -1.73
N ASN A 42 -8.16 15.83 -2.55
CA ASN A 42 -8.29 15.85 -4.01
C ASN A 42 -9.52 15.06 -4.48
N GLN A 43 -9.77 13.88 -3.93
CA GLN A 43 -10.94 13.07 -4.30
C GLN A 43 -12.25 13.73 -3.88
N MET A 44 -12.31 14.32 -2.68
CA MET A 44 -13.51 15.00 -2.19
C MET A 44 -13.84 16.28 -2.98
N THR A 45 -12.81 17.02 -3.38
CA THR A 45 -12.95 18.32 -4.07
C THR A 45 -12.95 18.22 -5.59
N SER A 46 -12.70 17.02 -6.12
CA SER A 46 -12.79 16.75 -7.55
C SER A 46 -14.20 17.05 -8.07
N ALA A 47 -14.33 17.45 -9.33
CA ALA A 47 -15.61 17.87 -9.90
C ALA A 47 -16.65 16.73 -10.02
N THR A 48 -16.28 15.48 -9.71
CA THR A 48 -17.12 14.28 -9.87
C THR A 48 -17.13 13.43 -8.60
N LEU A 49 -18.32 13.12 -8.10
CA LEU A 49 -18.52 12.24 -6.93
C LEU A 49 -18.08 10.79 -7.18
N VAL A 50 -17.98 10.36 -8.45
CA VAL A 50 -17.46 9.05 -8.87
C VAL A 50 -16.12 8.72 -8.21
N GLY A 51 -15.16 9.66 -8.20
CA GLY A 51 -13.83 9.39 -7.64
C GLY A 51 -13.86 9.07 -6.15
N LEU A 52 -14.74 9.73 -5.40
CA LEU A 52 -14.94 9.48 -3.98
C LEU A 52 -15.68 8.14 -3.73
N GLU A 53 -16.66 7.79 -4.56
CA GLU A 53 -17.31 6.47 -4.52
C GLU A 53 -16.29 5.36 -4.81
N GLN A 54 -15.54 5.45 -5.91
CA GLN A 54 -14.51 4.49 -6.29
C GLN A 54 -13.38 4.37 -5.23
N GLY A 55 -12.89 5.50 -4.71
CA GLY A 55 -11.85 5.52 -3.68
C GLY A 55 -12.31 4.91 -2.36
N SER A 56 -13.54 5.23 -1.91
CA SER A 56 -14.09 4.69 -0.66
C SER A 56 -14.33 3.18 -0.72
N ILE A 57 -14.85 2.65 -1.84
CA ILE A 57 -15.01 1.20 -2.01
C ILE A 57 -13.65 0.49 -2.17
N ALA A 58 -12.66 1.09 -2.82
CA ALA A 58 -11.32 0.52 -2.94
C ALA A 58 -10.60 0.44 -1.59
N LEU A 59 -10.66 1.49 -0.78
CA LEU A 59 -10.09 1.50 0.58
C LEU A 59 -10.84 0.51 1.48
N ALA A 60 -12.17 0.44 1.38
CA ALA A 60 -12.97 -0.55 2.09
C ALA A 60 -12.57 -1.98 1.73
N ALA A 61 -12.46 -2.29 0.44
CA ALA A 61 -12.04 -3.59 -0.06
C ALA A 61 -10.64 -3.96 0.45
N THR A 62 -9.71 -2.99 0.46
CA THR A 62 -8.35 -3.18 0.99
C THR A 62 -8.37 -3.55 2.48
N CYS A 63 -9.11 -2.81 3.29
CA CYS A 63 -9.23 -3.06 4.73
C CYS A 63 -9.90 -4.42 5.01
N LEU A 64 -10.98 -4.75 4.32
CA LEU A 64 -11.68 -6.02 4.49
C LEU A 64 -10.85 -7.21 3.99
N ALA A 65 -10.14 -7.07 2.87
CA ALA A 65 -9.19 -8.07 2.39
C ALA A 65 -8.09 -8.33 3.43
N GLY A 66 -7.48 -7.27 3.98
CA GLY A 66 -6.50 -7.37 5.05
C GLY A 66 -7.04 -8.06 6.30
N PHE A 67 -8.28 -7.75 6.69
CA PHE A 67 -8.97 -8.43 7.79
C PHE A 67 -9.17 -9.92 7.52
N ILE A 68 -9.66 -10.31 6.33
CA ILE A 68 -9.87 -11.72 5.97
C ILE A 68 -8.54 -12.48 6.03
N VAL A 69 -7.47 -11.90 5.49
CA VAL A 69 -6.12 -12.49 5.55
C VAL A 69 -5.65 -12.68 7.00
N ILE A 70 -5.87 -11.68 7.87
CA ILE A 70 -5.57 -11.81 9.30
C ILE A 70 -6.39 -12.94 9.94
N GLN A 71 -7.67 -13.05 9.62
CA GLN A 71 -8.50 -14.13 10.16
C GLN A 71 -8.02 -15.50 9.70
N VAL A 72 -7.59 -15.62 8.44
CA VAL A 72 -6.98 -16.85 7.93
C VAL A 72 -5.73 -17.21 8.71
N ILE A 73 -4.85 -16.24 8.98
CA ILE A 73 -3.64 -16.45 9.79
C ILE A 73 -4.04 -16.93 11.20
N VAL A 74 -4.98 -16.25 11.85
CA VAL A 74 -5.44 -16.62 13.20
C VAL A 74 -6.06 -18.02 13.18
N LEU A 75 -6.97 -18.35 12.26
CA LEU A 75 -7.63 -19.66 12.21
C LEU A 75 -6.68 -20.83 11.95
N LEU A 76 -5.60 -20.60 11.18
CA LEU A 76 -4.60 -21.63 10.86
C LEU A 76 -3.53 -21.79 11.94
N PHE A 77 -3.15 -20.69 12.58
CA PHE A 77 -1.96 -20.61 13.41
C PHE A 77 -2.25 -20.28 14.88
N ASP A 78 -3.50 -20.10 15.30
CA ASP A 78 -3.84 -20.09 16.72
C ASP A 78 -3.34 -21.40 17.39
N PRO A 79 -2.84 -21.37 18.64
CA PRO A 79 -2.56 -22.58 19.42
C PRO A 79 -3.64 -23.66 19.37
N LYS A 80 -4.90 -23.33 19.03
CA LYS A 80 -5.93 -24.32 18.64
C LYS A 80 -6.47 -24.00 17.23
N PRO A 81 -5.92 -24.58 16.15
CA PRO A 81 -6.43 -24.31 14.81
C PRO A 81 -7.87 -24.83 14.68
N VAL A 82 -8.78 -23.93 14.29
CA VAL A 82 -10.22 -24.23 14.20
C VAL A 82 -10.57 -24.88 12.87
N VAL A 83 -9.84 -24.54 11.80
CA VAL A 83 -10.15 -24.96 10.42
C VAL A 83 -8.97 -25.71 9.81
N SER A 84 -9.25 -26.75 9.01
CA SER A 84 -8.23 -27.49 8.29
C SER A 84 -7.60 -26.62 7.18
N PRO A 85 -6.25 -26.61 7.03
CA PRO A 85 -5.58 -25.90 5.96
C PRO A 85 -6.05 -26.29 4.55
N VAL A 86 -6.50 -27.54 4.37
CA VAL A 86 -7.00 -28.02 3.07
C VAL A 86 -8.28 -27.28 2.66
N VAL A 87 -9.18 -27.01 3.62
CA VAL A 87 -10.44 -26.29 3.36
C VAL A 87 -10.14 -24.83 2.98
N ILE A 88 -9.22 -24.18 3.71
CA ILE A 88 -8.80 -22.81 3.41
C ILE A 88 -8.09 -22.74 2.06
N SER A 89 -7.25 -23.71 1.72
CA SER A 89 -6.62 -23.78 0.40
C SER A 89 -7.64 -23.96 -0.72
N ALA A 90 -8.66 -24.80 -0.54
CA ALA A 90 -9.70 -25.02 -1.55
C ALA A 90 -10.52 -23.74 -1.80
N LEU A 91 -10.95 -23.07 -0.74
CA LEU A 91 -11.61 -21.76 -0.83
C LEU A 91 -10.68 -20.72 -1.47
N GLY A 92 -9.40 -20.71 -1.09
CA GLY A 92 -8.39 -19.84 -1.66
C GLY A 92 -8.22 -20.03 -3.17
N THR A 93 -8.24 -21.27 -3.67
CA THR A 93 -8.21 -21.56 -5.11
C THR A 93 -9.44 -21.01 -5.83
N ILE A 94 -10.65 -21.19 -5.26
CA ILE A 94 -11.90 -20.66 -5.83
C ILE A 94 -11.82 -19.13 -5.92
N LEU A 95 -11.41 -18.46 -4.84
CA LEU A 95 -11.27 -17.00 -4.82
C LEU A 95 -10.17 -16.52 -5.76
N THR A 96 -9.03 -17.22 -5.84
CA THR A 96 -7.93 -16.85 -6.75
C THR A 96 -8.38 -16.90 -8.20
N LEU A 97 -9.02 -18.01 -8.61
CA LEU A 97 -9.52 -18.17 -9.96
C LEU A 97 -10.67 -17.20 -10.26
N GLY A 98 -11.62 -17.06 -9.34
CA GLY A 98 -12.73 -16.12 -9.48
C GLY A 98 -12.27 -14.67 -9.60
N GLY A 99 -11.37 -14.23 -8.71
CA GLY A 99 -10.80 -12.88 -8.74
C GLY A 99 -10.00 -12.61 -10.01
N LEU A 100 -9.19 -13.58 -10.46
CA LEU A 100 -8.45 -13.48 -11.73
C LEU A 100 -9.38 -13.38 -12.93
N VAL A 101 -10.42 -14.22 -12.99
CA VAL A 101 -11.40 -14.20 -14.08
C VAL A 101 -12.15 -12.86 -14.10
N ILE A 102 -12.57 -12.35 -12.95
CA ILE A 102 -13.22 -11.04 -12.86
C ILE A 102 -12.28 -9.95 -13.37
N ALA A 103 -11.06 -9.85 -12.83
CA ALA A 103 -10.11 -8.80 -13.19
C ALA A 103 -9.73 -8.83 -14.69
N LEU A 104 -9.53 -10.03 -15.26
CA LEU A 104 -9.21 -10.16 -16.68
C LEU A 104 -10.44 -9.92 -17.57
N ALA A 105 -11.61 -10.45 -17.22
CA ALA A 105 -12.81 -10.28 -18.02
C ALA A 105 -13.23 -8.81 -18.08
N THR A 106 -13.22 -8.10 -16.96
CA THR A 106 -13.61 -6.68 -16.91
C THR A 106 -12.55 -5.77 -17.50
N GLY A 107 -11.26 -6.06 -17.28
CA GLY A 107 -10.15 -5.31 -17.88
C GLY A 107 -10.05 -5.46 -19.40
N LEU A 108 -10.30 -6.65 -19.96
CA LEU A 108 -10.19 -6.91 -21.40
C LEU A 108 -11.45 -6.57 -22.19
N SER A 109 -12.63 -6.60 -21.57
CA SER A 109 -13.91 -6.29 -22.25
C SER A 109 -14.22 -4.79 -22.29
N GLY A 110 -13.43 -3.95 -21.61
CA GLY A 110 -13.73 -2.52 -21.45
C GLY A 110 -14.83 -2.23 -20.41
N ASN A 111 -15.39 -3.25 -19.77
CA ASN A 111 -16.42 -3.14 -18.73
C ASN A 111 -15.78 -3.06 -17.33
N GLN A 112 -14.74 -2.23 -17.17
CA GLN A 112 -14.05 -2.06 -15.90
C GLN A 112 -14.96 -1.43 -14.84
N TYR A 113 -15.83 -0.51 -15.25
CA TYR A 113 -16.65 0.27 -14.34
C TYR A 113 -18.11 -0.18 -14.36
N PHE A 114 -18.78 -0.05 -13.21
CA PHE A 114 -20.20 -0.37 -13.07
C PHE A 114 -20.83 0.53 -11.99
N PRO A 115 -22.10 0.94 -12.11
CA PRO A 115 -23.00 0.76 -13.26
C PRO A 115 -22.65 1.67 -14.44
N HIS A 116 -22.93 1.26 -15.68
CA HIS A 116 -22.73 2.14 -16.84
C HIS A 116 -23.87 3.17 -16.94
N ALA A 117 -23.65 4.26 -17.68
CA ALA A 117 -24.63 5.33 -17.86
C ALA A 117 -25.95 4.87 -18.52
N ASP A 118 -25.91 3.79 -19.30
CA ASP A 118 -27.05 3.17 -19.98
C ASP A 118 -27.72 2.06 -19.15
N THR A 119 -27.09 1.62 -18.05
CA THR A 119 -27.63 0.59 -17.17
C THR A 119 -28.63 1.22 -16.21
N SER A 120 -29.87 0.72 -16.13
CA SER A 120 -30.84 1.18 -15.14
C SER A 120 -31.39 0.03 -14.32
N TRP A 121 -31.23 0.11 -13.00
CA TRP A 121 -31.76 -0.88 -12.07
C TRP A 121 -32.24 -0.23 -10.78
N ASN A 122 -33.56 -0.06 -10.65
CA ASN A 122 -34.22 0.62 -9.54
C ASN A 122 -33.59 2.00 -9.23
N PRO A 123 -33.56 2.95 -10.18
CA PRO A 123 -32.94 4.25 -9.98
C PRO A 123 -33.67 5.08 -8.91
N VAL A 124 -32.91 5.70 -8.02
CA VAL A 124 -33.37 6.53 -6.89
C VAL A 124 -32.45 7.75 -6.80
N LEU A 125 -32.98 8.92 -6.42
CA LEU A 125 -32.20 10.17 -6.29
C LEU A 125 -31.40 10.59 -7.54
N GLY A 126 -31.75 10.08 -8.73
CA GLY A 126 -31.04 10.40 -9.98
C GLY A 126 -29.81 9.51 -10.27
N GLY A 127 -29.61 8.43 -9.50
CA GLY A 127 -28.63 7.38 -9.82
C GLY A 127 -29.11 6.42 -10.91
N THR A 128 -28.18 5.65 -11.48
CA THR A 128 -28.46 4.63 -12.52
C THR A 128 -28.86 3.29 -11.90
N VAL A 129 -28.13 2.86 -10.87
CA VAL A 129 -28.48 1.72 -10.03
C VAL A 129 -28.63 2.21 -8.61
N LEU A 130 -29.85 2.12 -8.07
CA LEU A 130 -30.21 2.83 -6.84
C LEU A 130 -29.82 4.31 -6.95
N TRP A 131 -29.01 4.82 -6.04
CA TRP A 131 -28.51 6.18 -6.03
C TRP A 131 -27.03 6.29 -6.43
N PHE A 132 -26.41 5.23 -6.95
CA PHE A 132 -25.00 5.29 -7.35
C PHE A 132 -24.79 6.08 -8.64
N GLN A 133 -23.63 6.73 -8.78
CA GLN A 133 -23.23 7.34 -10.05
C GLN A 133 -22.91 6.26 -11.09
N PRO A 134 -22.99 6.62 -12.39
CA PRO A 134 -22.29 5.88 -13.42
C PRO A 134 -20.82 5.72 -13.01
N ASP A 135 -20.28 4.53 -13.26
CA ASP A 135 -18.90 4.13 -13.00
C ASP A 135 -18.50 4.10 -11.51
N ALA A 136 -19.45 4.11 -10.57
CA ALA A 136 -19.19 4.15 -9.12
C ALA A 136 -18.33 2.99 -8.55
N VAL A 137 -18.30 1.83 -9.22
CA VAL A 137 -17.57 0.63 -8.81
C VAL A 137 -16.56 0.24 -9.88
N ASP A 138 -15.30 0.15 -9.49
CA ASP A 138 -14.26 -0.49 -10.30
C ASP A 138 -14.25 -2.00 -10.06
N LEU A 139 -14.65 -2.77 -11.07
CA LEU A 139 -14.71 -4.23 -11.02
C LEU A 139 -13.33 -4.89 -11.15
N VAL A 140 -12.36 -4.23 -11.79
CA VAL A 140 -10.96 -4.71 -11.81
C VAL A 140 -10.40 -4.66 -10.40
N MET A 141 -10.62 -3.56 -9.67
CA MET A 141 -10.26 -3.43 -8.26
C MET A 141 -10.88 -4.54 -7.40
N VAL A 142 -12.20 -4.80 -7.56
CA VAL A 142 -12.89 -5.86 -6.82
C VAL A 142 -12.29 -7.24 -7.15
N GLY A 143 -12.04 -7.52 -8.43
CA GLY A 143 -11.39 -8.75 -8.88
C GLY A 143 -9.99 -8.93 -8.27
N LEU A 144 -9.18 -7.88 -8.26
CA LEU A 144 -7.84 -7.87 -7.66
C LEU A 144 -7.91 -8.09 -6.14
N ALA A 145 -8.83 -7.45 -5.42
CA ALA A 145 -9.01 -7.65 -3.98
C ALA A 145 -9.34 -9.11 -3.65
N ILE A 146 -10.26 -9.72 -4.40
CA ILE A 146 -10.63 -11.14 -4.26
C ILE A 146 -9.44 -12.05 -4.58
N LEU A 147 -8.70 -11.74 -5.66
CA LEU A 147 -7.49 -12.45 -6.07
C LEU A 147 -6.45 -12.45 -4.95
N PHE A 148 -6.16 -11.29 -4.35
CA PHE A 148 -5.17 -11.18 -3.27
C PHE A 148 -5.55 -11.96 -2.03
N VAL A 149 -6.83 -11.93 -1.64
CA VAL A 149 -7.34 -12.77 -0.55
C VAL A 149 -7.15 -14.25 -0.87
N GLY A 150 -7.52 -14.68 -2.08
CA GLY A 150 -7.37 -16.06 -2.53
C GLY A 150 -5.92 -16.55 -2.51
N VAL A 151 -4.99 -15.76 -3.07
CA VAL A 151 -3.56 -16.08 -3.10
C VAL A 151 -3.00 -16.16 -1.68
N ALA A 152 -3.36 -15.22 -0.81
CA ALA A 152 -2.94 -15.22 0.59
C ALA A 152 -3.46 -16.47 1.35
N MET A 153 -4.71 -16.87 1.10
CA MET A 153 -5.29 -18.09 1.67
C MET A 153 -4.53 -19.34 1.27
N ILE A 154 -4.22 -19.51 -0.02
CA ILE A 154 -3.41 -20.63 -0.51
C ILE A 154 -2.03 -20.59 0.14
N PHE A 155 -1.37 -19.43 0.12
CA PHE A 155 -0.03 -19.25 0.64
C PHE A 155 0.08 -19.65 2.13
N TYR A 156 -0.78 -19.11 3.00
CA TYR A 156 -0.76 -19.43 4.43
C TYR A 156 -1.21 -20.87 4.72
N SER A 157 -2.10 -21.44 3.89
CA SER A 157 -2.51 -22.85 4.02
C SER A 157 -1.37 -23.81 3.71
N VAL A 158 -0.63 -23.58 2.62
CA VAL A 158 0.55 -24.38 2.26
C VAL A 158 1.62 -24.28 3.35
N LEU A 159 1.79 -23.08 3.91
CA LEU A 159 2.71 -22.85 5.02
C LEU A 159 2.29 -23.66 6.27
N ALA A 160 1.00 -23.65 6.62
CA ALA A 160 0.46 -24.40 7.75
C ALA A 160 0.58 -25.92 7.56
N LEU A 161 0.35 -26.44 6.35
CA LEU A 161 0.55 -27.86 6.04
C LEU A 161 2.00 -28.29 6.25
N ARG A 162 2.96 -27.47 5.77
CA ARG A 162 4.39 -27.75 5.94
C ARG A 162 4.84 -27.68 7.40
N GLU A 163 4.25 -26.80 8.22
CA GLU A 163 4.55 -26.77 9.66
C GLU A 163 4.10 -28.04 10.39
N ARG A 164 2.99 -28.65 9.96
CA ARG A 164 2.52 -29.92 10.54
C ARG A 164 3.43 -31.09 10.22
N THR A 165 4.01 -31.11 9.02
CA THR A 165 4.87 -32.23 8.58
C THR A 165 6.30 -32.12 9.06
N ASN A 166 6.82 -30.90 9.31
CA ASN A 166 8.17 -30.69 9.82
C ASN A 166 8.23 -29.57 10.87
N PRO A 167 8.02 -29.88 12.16
CA PRO A 167 8.00 -28.89 13.24
C PRO A 167 9.39 -28.32 13.56
N ASP A 168 10.47 -29.08 13.36
CA ASP A 168 11.85 -28.76 13.79
C ASP A 168 12.67 -27.99 12.74
N ARG A 169 12.11 -26.88 12.24
CA ARG A 169 12.93 -25.94 11.45
C ARG A 169 13.64 -24.96 12.37
N SER A 170 14.93 -25.21 12.63
CA SER A 170 15.84 -24.25 13.27
C SER A 170 15.94 -22.98 12.43
N ASP A 171 15.58 -21.85 13.04
CA ASP A 171 15.29 -20.61 12.33
C ASP A 171 16.54 -19.70 12.26
N LEU A 172 17.46 -20.02 11.34
CA LEU A 172 18.68 -19.23 11.07
C LEU A 172 18.38 -17.80 10.59
N GLY A 173 17.11 -17.49 10.29
CA GLY A 173 16.63 -16.18 10.63
C GLY A 173 16.63 -15.09 9.58
N THR A 174 16.86 -15.54 8.37
CA THR A 174 16.24 -15.09 7.13
C THR A 174 16.47 -16.30 6.26
N THR A 175 15.42 -17.06 5.96
CA THR A 175 15.61 -18.25 5.12
C THR A 175 16.25 -17.80 3.80
N PRO A 176 17.18 -18.58 3.21
CA PRO A 176 17.82 -18.22 1.93
C PRO A 176 16.80 -17.85 0.85
N ALA A 177 15.62 -18.49 0.89
CA ALA A 177 14.48 -18.17 0.03
C ALA A 177 14.02 -16.71 0.15
N VAL A 178 13.77 -16.18 1.36
CA VAL A 178 13.34 -14.79 1.55
C VAL A 178 14.38 -13.81 1.01
N ARG A 179 15.68 -14.10 1.21
CA ARG A 179 16.76 -13.25 0.68
C ARG A 179 16.74 -13.20 -0.84
N TRP A 180 16.69 -14.36 -1.49
CA TRP A 180 16.67 -14.44 -2.95
C TRP A 180 15.43 -13.79 -3.55
N ILE A 181 14.26 -14.01 -2.96
CA ILE A 181 13.01 -13.40 -3.43
C ILE A 181 13.08 -11.87 -3.37
N ILE A 182 13.59 -11.30 -2.27
CA ILE A 182 13.74 -9.84 -2.13
C ILE A 182 14.78 -9.30 -3.11
N ILE A 183 15.93 -9.98 -3.27
CA ILE A 183 16.98 -9.54 -4.21
C ILE A 183 16.43 -9.51 -5.63
N ILE A 184 15.77 -10.60 -6.07
CA ILE A 184 15.19 -10.69 -7.41
C ILE A 184 14.15 -9.60 -7.60
N ALA A 185 13.21 -9.43 -6.65
CA ALA A 185 12.19 -8.41 -6.76
C ALA A 185 12.76 -6.99 -6.79
N SER A 186 13.75 -6.70 -5.95
CA SER A 186 14.43 -5.39 -5.93
C SER A 186 15.18 -5.12 -7.23
N MET A 187 15.87 -6.13 -7.78
CA MET A 187 16.58 -6.01 -9.05
C MET A 187 15.62 -5.74 -10.22
N VAL A 188 14.51 -6.47 -10.30
CA VAL A 188 13.51 -6.25 -11.36
C VAL A 188 12.92 -4.84 -11.24
N LEU A 189 12.59 -4.39 -10.04
CA LEU A 189 12.05 -3.05 -9.80
C LEU A 189 13.06 -1.95 -10.17
N ILE A 190 14.34 -2.11 -9.83
CA ILE A 190 15.41 -1.17 -10.23
C ILE A 190 15.59 -1.15 -11.74
N ILE A 191 15.66 -2.32 -12.39
CA ILE A 191 15.80 -2.42 -13.85
C ILE A 191 14.62 -1.74 -14.53
N PHE A 192 13.40 -1.97 -14.03
CA PHE A 192 12.20 -1.33 -14.52
C PHE A 192 12.27 0.20 -14.36
N MET A 193 12.59 0.73 -13.17
CA MET A 193 12.69 2.17 -12.94
C MET A 193 13.72 2.84 -13.86
N VAL A 194 14.90 2.24 -14.01
CA VAL A 194 15.93 2.75 -14.91
C VAL A 194 15.44 2.69 -16.36
N GLY A 195 14.87 1.56 -16.79
CA GLY A 195 14.33 1.40 -18.15
C GLY A 195 13.23 2.42 -18.46
N TYR A 196 12.24 2.57 -17.58
CA TYR A 196 11.13 3.51 -17.72
C TYR A 196 11.59 4.98 -17.72
N THR A 197 12.64 5.30 -16.97
CA THR A 197 13.23 6.65 -16.97
C THR A 197 13.89 6.98 -18.32
N LEU A 198 14.54 5.99 -18.93
CA LEU A 198 15.20 6.17 -20.23
C LEU A 198 14.21 6.15 -21.40
N VAL A 199 13.22 5.26 -21.33
CA VAL A 199 12.28 4.97 -22.41
C VAL A 199 10.86 5.02 -21.85
N ASN A 200 10.10 6.04 -22.26
CA ASN A 200 8.67 6.07 -21.98
C ASN A 200 7.95 5.02 -22.85
N ASP A 201 7.00 4.32 -22.26
CA ASP A 201 6.18 3.25 -22.85
C ASP A 201 5.33 3.76 -24.02
N ASN A 202 4.63 4.87 -23.83
CA ASN A 202 3.86 5.53 -24.90
C ASN A 202 4.79 5.99 -26.04
N GLY A 203 5.92 6.62 -25.70
CA GLY A 203 6.95 6.97 -26.70
C GLY A 203 7.46 5.77 -27.50
N LEU A 204 7.69 4.64 -26.84
CA LEU A 204 8.15 3.40 -27.47
C LEU A 204 7.07 2.79 -28.38
N ALA A 205 5.81 2.80 -27.96
CA ALA A 205 4.70 2.28 -28.76
C ALA A 205 4.60 2.99 -30.12
N TYR A 206 4.67 4.32 -30.11
CA TYR A 206 4.66 5.14 -31.33
C TYR A 206 5.97 5.05 -32.14
N ALA A 207 7.09 4.71 -31.51
CA ALA A 207 8.34 4.46 -32.23
C ALA A 207 8.34 3.11 -32.98
N ILE A 208 7.65 2.09 -32.45
CA ILE A 208 7.54 0.75 -33.05
C ILE A 208 6.57 0.77 -34.24
N ASP A 209 5.35 1.28 -34.03
CA ASP A 209 4.37 1.45 -35.11
C ASP A 209 3.66 2.81 -34.99
N PRO A 210 4.10 3.82 -35.75
CA PRO A 210 3.46 5.13 -35.74
C PRO A 210 1.99 5.12 -36.18
N LYS A 211 1.54 4.09 -36.92
CA LYS A 211 0.17 4.00 -37.45
C LYS A 211 -0.78 3.31 -36.46
N ASN A 212 -0.30 2.37 -35.66
CA ASN A 212 -1.09 1.63 -34.66
C ASN A 212 -0.53 1.74 -33.23
N GLY A 213 0.02 2.90 -32.85
CA GLY A 213 0.64 3.12 -31.54
C GLY A 213 -0.22 2.67 -30.36
N ALA A 214 -1.55 2.88 -30.42
CA ALA A 214 -2.47 2.45 -29.37
C ALA A 214 -2.55 0.92 -29.18
N GLN A 215 -2.48 0.14 -30.27
CA GLN A 215 -2.47 -1.33 -30.15
C GLN A 215 -1.14 -1.85 -29.62
N VAL A 216 -0.03 -1.24 -30.04
CA VAL A 216 1.30 -1.59 -29.53
C VAL A 216 1.41 -1.23 -28.04
N GLN A 217 0.83 -0.11 -27.62
CA GLN A 217 0.78 0.30 -26.21
C GLN A 217 0.09 -0.76 -25.35
N LEU A 218 -1.07 -1.29 -25.77
CA LEU A 218 -1.77 -2.35 -25.03
C LEU A 218 -0.91 -3.61 -24.84
N ILE A 219 -0.13 -3.98 -25.86
CA ILE A 219 0.77 -5.14 -25.79
C ILE A 219 1.93 -4.85 -24.82
N LEU A 220 2.52 -3.66 -24.89
CA LEU A 220 3.58 -3.24 -23.98
C LEU A 220 3.08 -3.21 -22.53
N ASP A 221 1.93 -2.59 -22.29
CA ASP A 221 1.29 -2.52 -20.98
C ASP A 221 1.04 -3.91 -20.40
N ALA A 222 0.51 -4.85 -21.18
CA ALA A 222 0.32 -6.22 -20.74
C ALA A 222 1.63 -6.89 -20.30
N ILE A 223 2.72 -6.70 -21.05
CA ILE A 223 4.05 -7.25 -20.70
C ILE A 223 4.56 -6.60 -19.40
N LEU A 224 4.47 -5.27 -19.30
CA LEU A 224 4.94 -4.53 -18.13
C LEU A 224 4.13 -4.88 -16.87
N TYR A 225 2.82 -5.05 -16.98
CA TYR A 225 1.94 -5.46 -15.88
C TYR A 225 2.25 -6.87 -15.41
N VAL A 226 2.58 -7.81 -16.30
CA VAL A 226 3.00 -9.16 -15.90
C VAL A 226 4.32 -9.12 -15.13
N ILE A 227 5.30 -8.33 -15.61
CA ILE A 227 6.62 -8.21 -14.97
C ILE A 227 6.49 -7.54 -13.59
N LEU A 228 5.80 -6.41 -13.52
CA LEU A 228 5.59 -5.67 -12.27
C LEU A 228 4.66 -6.41 -11.32
N GLY A 229 3.61 -7.05 -11.82
CA GLY A 229 2.71 -7.90 -11.04
C GLY A 229 3.44 -9.09 -10.42
N ALA A 230 4.29 -9.78 -11.20
CA ALA A 230 5.15 -10.84 -10.67
C ALA A 230 6.10 -10.30 -9.59
N THR A 231 6.69 -9.13 -9.82
CA THR A 231 7.54 -8.45 -8.84
C THR A 231 6.77 -8.15 -7.56
N PHE A 232 5.57 -7.58 -7.66
CA PHE A 232 4.67 -7.32 -6.55
C PHE A 232 4.37 -8.61 -5.76
N PHE A 233 3.98 -9.70 -6.41
CA PHE A 233 3.73 -10.98 -5.74
C PHE A 233 4.98 -11.55 -5.05
N LEU A 234 6.16 -11.39 -5.64
CA LEU A 234 7.42 -11.78 -4.99
C LEU A 234 7.68 -10.95 -3.73
N THR A 235 7.50 -9.63 -3.78
CA THR A 235 7.67 -8.75 -2.61
C THR A 235 6.67 -9.06 -1.51
N LEU A 236 5.40 -9.27 -1.87
CA LEU A 236 4.33 -9.64 -0.95
C LEU A 236 4.60 -11.00 -0.30
N GLY A 237 5.03 -11.99 -1.09
CA GLY A 237 5.39 -13.32 -0.60
C GLY A 237 6.61 -13.28 0.34
N ALA A 238 7.64 -12.50 0.02
CA ALA A 238 8.79 -12.29 0.89
C ALA A 238 8.39 -11.62 2.22
N PHE A 239 7.57 -10.58 2.15
CA PHE A 239 7.00 -9.90 3.31
C PHE A 239 6.20 -10.85 4.19
N ALA A 240 5.26 -11.61 3.59
CA ALA A 240 4.39 -12.54 4.29
C ALA A 240 5.16 -13.69 4.94
N LEU A 241 6.12 -14.30 4.23
CA LEU A 241 7.05 -15.29 4.79
C LEU A 241 7.80 -14.71 5.98
N ARG A 242 8.33 -13.49 5.84
CA ARG A 242 9.11 -12.85 6.89
C ARG A 242 8.26 -12.60 8.14
N LEU A 243 7.09 -12.01 7.96
CA LEU A 243 6.15 -11.72 9.04
C LEU A 243 5.79 -13.02 9.79
N HIS A 244 5.53 -14.10 9.06
CA HIS A 244 5.25 -15.41 9.67
C HIS A 244 6.38 -15.92 10.56
N TYR A 245 7.63 -15.92 10.06
CA TYR A 245 8.79 -16.36 10.86
C TYR A 245 9.04 -15.49 12.10
N LEU A 246 8.73 -14.19 12.04
CA LEU A 246 8.80 -13.30 13.20
C LEU A 246 7.74 -13.62 14.25
N MET A 247 6.52 -13.96 13.82
CA MET A 247 5.41 -14.25 14.72
C MET A 247 5.51 -15.64 15.36
N ARG A 248 6.15 -16.60 14.70
CA ARG A 248 6.19 -18.02 15.12
C ARG A 248 6.73 -18.25 16.55
N PRO A 249 7.90 -17.72 16.96
CA PRO A 249 8.46 -17.99 18.30
C PRO A 249 7.65 -17.38 19.45
N VAL A 250 6.95 -16.27 19.16
CA VAL A 250 6.19 -15.47 20.13
C VAL A 250 4.68 -15.55 19.87
N ARG A 251 4.22 -16.60 19.19
CA ARG A 251 2.83 -16.78 18.71
C ARG A 251 1.77 -16.45 19.76
N LYS A 252 1.93 -16.95 20.99
CA LYS A 252 0.99 -16.67 22.10
C LYS A 252 0.87 -15.17 22.43
N ARG A 253 1.92 -14.39 22.20
CA ARG A 253 1.98 -12.94 22.45
C ARG A 253 1.62 -12.08 21.24
N THR A 254 1.63 -12.64 20.03
CA THR A 254 1.40 -11.91 18.77
C THR A 254 0.01 -12.12 18.18
N MET A 255 -0.64 -13.27 18.44
CA MET A 255 -1.96 -13.58 17.89
C MET A 255 -3.08 -12.65 18.39
N SER A 256 -3.13 -12.36 19.69
CA SER A 256 -4.14 -11.45 20.24
C SER A 256 -3.99 -10.01 19.69
N PRO A 257 -2.78 -9.41 19.64
CA PRO A 257 -2.60 -8.13 18.96
C PRO A 257 -2.92 -8.15 17.46
N LEU A 258 -2.58 -9.24 16.75
CA LEU A 258 -2.91 -9.39 15.34
C LEU A 258 -4.43 -9.42 15.12
N TYR A 259 -5.17 -10.15 15.95
CA TYR A 259 -6.62 -10.14 15.95
C TYR A 259 -7.19 -8.76 16.28
N ALA A 260 -6.64 -8.06 17.28
CA ALA A 260 -7.10 -6.72 17.63
C ALA A 260 -6.91 -5.72 16.47
N VAL A 261 -5.76 -5.72 15.81
CA VAL A 261 -5.49 -4.88 14.64
C VAL A 261 -6.42 -5.25 13.47
N GLY A 262 -6.66 -6.54 13.24
CA GLY A 262 -7.59 -7.00 12.21
C GLY A 262 -9.03 -6.61 12.49
N ALA A 263 -9.58 -6.98 13.65
CA ALA A 263 -10.98 -6.81 13.97
C ALA A 263 -11.34 -5.36 14.35
N LEU A 264 -10.56 -4.72 15.22
CA LEU A 264 -10.85 -3.36 15.70
C LEU A 264 -10.25 -2.29 14.79
N GLY A 265 -9.19 -2.61 14.06
CA GLY A 265 -8.60 -1.70 13.08
C GLY A 265 -9.22 -1.89 11.70
N LEU A 266 -8.84 -2.95 11.01
CA LEU A 266 -9.16 -3.12 9.59
C LEU A 266 -10.64 -3.38 9.32
N ALA A 267 -11.31 -4.27 10.06
CA ALA A 267 -12.72 -4.56 9.82
C ALA A 267 -13.60 -3.34 10.11
N GLN A 268 -13.36 -2.64 11.23
CA GLN A 268 -14.09 -1.43 11.58
C GLN A 268 -13.88 -0.33 10.54
N SER A 269 -12.62 -0.02 10.17
CA SER A 269 -12.33 0.99 9.14
C SER A 269 -12.93 0.60 7.78
N GLY A 270 -12.85 -0.68 7.40
CA GLY A 270 -13.43 -1.18 6.15
C GLY A 270 -14.95 -1.03 6.12
N VAL A 271 -15.65 -1.35 7.21
CA VAL A 271 -17.10 -1.16 7.32
C VAL A 271 -17.47 0.33 7.29
N ILE A 272 -16.72 1.19 7.98
CA ILE A 272 -16.96 2.64 7.94
C ILE A 272 -16.82 3.15 6.50
N LEU A 273 -15.78 2.73 5.77
CA LEU A 273 -15.57 3.12 4.38
C LEU A 273 -16.64 2.57 3.43
N LEU A 274 -17.15 1.35 3.67
CA LEU A 274 -18.32 0.83 2.94
C LEU A 274 -19.58 1.65 3.21
N LEU A 275 -19.80 2.09 4.45
CA LEU A 275 -20.93 2.95 4.80
C LEU A 275 -20.77 4.32 4.13
N VAL A 276 -19.56 4.87 4.09
CA VAL A 276 -19.29 6.10 3.33
C VAL A 276 -19.65 5.88 1.86
N TRP A 277 -19.12 4.84 1.20
CA TRP A 277 -19.48 4.52 -0.18
C TRP A 277 -20.99 4.41 -0.41
N LEU A 278 -21.71 3.70 0.47
CA LEU A 278 -23.15 3.50 0.35
C LEU A 278 -23.95 4.79 0.57
N PHE A 279 -23.51 5.69 1.45
CA PHE A 279 -24.30 6.85 1.89
C PHE A 279 -23.80 8.20 1.37
N ILE A 280 -22.65 8.28 0.70
CA ILE A 280 -22.06 9.56 0.27
C ILE A 280 -22.97 10.31 -0.70
N TYR A 281 -23.62 9.61 -1.62
CA TYR A 281 -24.51 10.21 -2.60
C TYR A 281 -25.81 10.75 -1.96
N PRO A 282 -26.55 9.97 -1.14
CA PRO A 282 -27.66 10.50 -0.34
C PRO A 282 -27.24 11.64 0.60
N LEU A 283 -26.04 11.56 1.18
CA LEU A 283 -25.50 12.59 2.07
C LEU A 283 -25.33 13.92 1.32
N ILE A 284 -24.75 13.91 0.12
CA ILE A 284 -24.60 15.13 -0.69
C ILE A 284 -25.98 15.66 -1.11
N ALA A 285 -26.91 14.79 -1.54
CA ALA A 285 -28.28 15.23 -1.86
C ALA A 285 -28.95 15.92 -0.68
N TRP A 286 -28.77 15.38 0.53
CA TRP A 286 -29.32 15.94 1.75
C TRP A 286 -28.63 17.24 2.16
N MET A 287 -27.30 17.29 2.14
CA MET A 287 -26.50 18.48 2.49
C MET A 287 -26.74 19.64 1.53
N HIS A 288 -26.91 19.35 0.25
CA HIS A 288 -27.29 20.36 -0.74
C HIS A 288 -28.69 20.96 -0.44
N GLY A 289 -29.57 20.19 0.21
CA GLY A 289 -30.88 20.66 0.67
C GLY A 289 -30.83 21.57 1.91
N TRP A 290 -29.65 21.78 2.53
CA TRP A 290 -29.52 22.58 3.74
C TRP A 290 -29.58 24.07 3.43
N THR A 291 -30.78 24.63 3.55
CA THR A 291 -31.05 26.07 3.40
C THR A 291 -30.80 26.86 4.68
N PHE A 292 -30.69 26.19 5.83
CA PHE A 292 -30.42 26.83 7.11
C PHE A 292 -28.95 27.32 7.13
N ILE A 293 -28.77 28.65 7.08
CA ILE A 293 -27.47 29.37 7.20
C ILE A 293 -26.58 29.33 5.92
N GLY A 294 -27.09 28.89 4.77
CA GLY A 294 -26.28 28.80 3.53
C GLY A 294 -25.16 27.75 3.62
N LEU A 295 -25.29 26.80 4.54
CA LEU A 295 -24.31 25.76 4.81
C LEU A 295 -24.16 24.78 3.64
N GLY A 296 -25.21 24.60 2.83
CA GLY A 296 -25.17 23.76 1.63
C GLY A 296 -24.13 24.24 0.61
N ASP A 297 -24.17 25.52 0.23
CA ASP A 297 -23.20 26.13 -0.71
C ASP A 297 -21.79 26.22 -0.10
N TYR A 298 -21.69 26.23 1.23
CA TYR A 298 -20.40 26.21 1.93
C TYR A 298 -19.74 24.83 1.90
N LEU A 299 -20.52 23.74 1.91
CA LEU A 299 -20.00 22.36 2.02
C LEU A 299 -20.04 21.57 0.71
N THR A 300 -20.88 21.97 -0.24
CA THR A 300 -21.06 21.27 -1.52
C THR A 300 -21.03 22.25 -2.68
N ILE A 301 -20.49 21.83 -3.82
CA ILE A 301 -20.44 22.63 -5.05
C ILE A 301 -20.95 21.76 -6.20
N CYS A 302 -21.85 22.31 -7.02
CA CYS A 302 -22.41 21.60 -8.17
C CYS A 302 -22.10 22.29 -9.49
N GLY A 303 -21.68 21.51 -10.49
CA GLY A 303 -21.46 21.99 -11.85
C GLY A 303 -22.75 22.33 -12.61
N LYS A 304 -23.88 21.68 -12.27
CA LYS A 304 -25.20 21.94 -12.87
C LYS A 304 -26.31 21.88 -11.82
N LYS A 305 -27.02 22.99 -11.62
CA LYS A 305 -28.17 23.05 -10.69
C LYS A 305 -29.33 22.11 -11.05
N SER A 306 -29.43 21.67 -12.30
CA SER A 306 -30.45 20.72 -12.76
C SER A 306 -30.09 19.24 -12.56
N ALA A 307 -28.87 18.94 -12.12
CA ALA A 307 -28.37 17.57 -11.95
C ALA A 307 -27.78 17.38 -10.55
N ILE A 308 -28.63 17.48 -9.52
CA ILE A 308 -28.25 17.27 -8.12
C ILE A 308 -28.70 15.85 -7.70
N PRO A 309 -27.84 15.06 -7.04
CA PRO A 309 -26.45 15.34 -6.65
C PRO A 309 -25.42 14.90 -7.70
N ALA A 310 -25.85 14.44 -8.88
CA ALA A 310 -24.98 13.86 -9.90
C ALA A 310 -23.81 14.77 -10.36
N SER A 311 -24.01 16.09 -10.36
CA SER A 311 -22.99 17.07 -10.73
C SER A 311 -22.37 17.78 -9.53
N CYS A 312 -22.60 17.27 -8.32
CA CYS A 312 -22.17 17.85 -7.06
C CYS A 312 -20.99 17.09 -6.45
N ALA A 313 -20.09 17.83 -5.81
CA ALA A 313 -18.98 17.32 -5.01
C ALA A 313 -18.84 18.15 -3.72
N PHE A 314 -17.89 17.78 -2.86
CA PHE A 314 -17.59 18.59 -1.68
C PHE A 314 -16.86 19.86 -2.08
N SER A 315 -17.15 20.95 -1.37
CA SER A 315 -16.40 22.19 -1.54
C SER A 315 -14.95 22.02 -1.04
N PRO A 316 -14.02 22.89 -1.49
CA PRO A 316 -12.68 22.97 -0.90
C PRO A 316 -12.70 23.11 0.62
N GLN A 317 -13.66 23.85 1.18
CA GLN A 317 -13.82 24.02 2.62
C GLN A 317 -14.15 22.71 3.33
N ALA A 318 -15.07 21.92 2.77
CA ALA A 318 -15.37 20.58 3.28
C ALA A 318 -14.16 19.63 3.12
N GLY A 319 -13.43 19.72 2.02
CA GLY A 319 -12.16 19.02 1.82
C GLY A 319 -11.13 19.36 2.91
N TYR A 320 -10.91 20.64 3.21
CA TYR A 320 -9.98 21.08 4.25
C TYR A 320 -10.39 20.62 5.64
N ILE A 321 -11.69 20.60 5.95
CA ILE A 321 -12.19 20.09 7.23
C ILE A 321 -11.89 18.59 7.35
N ALA A 322 -12.17 17.82 6.30
CA ALA A 322 -11.91 16.38 6.28
C ALA A 322 -10.41 16.07 6.39
N ASP A 323 -9.57 16.75 5.61
CA ASP A 323 -8.11 16.66 5.71
C ASP A 323 -7.63 16.96 7.13
N ALA A 324 -8.00 18.11 7.71
CA ALA A 324 -7.58 18.49 9.05
C ALA A 324 -7.99 17.45 10.11
N LEU A 325 -9.19 16.87 10.00
CA LEU A 325 -9.66 15.80 10.89
C LEU A 325 -8.82 14.53 10.75
N ILE A 326 -8.61 14.06 9.52
CA ILE A 326 -7.85 12.83 9.23
C ILE A 326 -6.41 13.00 9.68
N THR A 327 -5.78 14.13 9.34
CA THR A 327 -4.43 14.49 9.73
C THR A 327 -4.28 14.53 11.25
N SER A 328 -5.22 15.17 11.95
CA SER A 328 -5.20 15.24 13.42
C SER A 328 -5.36 13.86 14.06
N VAL A 329 -6.29 13.03 13.56
CA VAL A 329 -6.50 11.67 14.07
C VAL A 329 -5.28 10.79 13.81
N ALA A 330 -4.69 10.85 12.62
CA ALA A 330 -3.47 10.11 12.29
C ALA A 330 -2.30 10.52 13.21
N PHE A 331 -2.14 11.82 13.46
CA PHE A 331 -1.14 12.33 14.39
C PHE A 331 -1.36 11.83 15.83
N VAL A 332 -2.61 11.89 16.33
CA VAL A 332 -2.96 11.40 17.67
C VAL A 332 -2.70 9.89 17.79
N LEU A 333 -3.02 9.10 16.76
CA LEU A 333 -2.75 7.66 16.74
C LEU A 333 -1.25 7.35 16.75
N LEU A 334 -0.44 8.13 16.03
CA LEU A 334 1.02 8.00 16.05
C LEU A 334 1.59 8.35 17.43
N MET A 335 1.11 9.43 18.05
CA MET A 335 1.52 9.81 19.42
C MET A 335 1.09 8.75 20.44
N ALA A 336 -0.11 8.19 20.29
CA ALA A 336 -0.59 7.08 21.12
C ALA A 336 0.29 5.83 20.94
N ALA A 337 0.71 5.51 19.72
CA ALA A 337 1.63 4.40 19.46
C ALA A 337 2.98 4.58 20.17
N ILE A 338 3.53 5.79 20.20
CA ILE A 338 4.75 6.13 20.95
C ILE A 338 4.53 5.97 22.46
N TRP A 339 3.39 6.45 22.98
CA TRP A 339 3.07 6.40 24.41
C TRP A 339 2.88 4.97 24.91
N VAL A 340 2.17 4.14 24.14
CA VAL A 340 1.86 2.74 24.51
C VAL A 340 2.97 1.77 24.07
N TRP A 341 4.05 2.25 23.44
CA TRP A 341 5.19 1.44 22.99
C TRP A 341 5.77 0.55 24.10
N LYS A 342 6.05 1.13 25.28
CA LYS A 342 6.62 0.37 26.41
C LYS A 342 5.66 -0.73 26.92
N PRO A 343 4.39 -0.44 27.25
CA PRO A 343 3.50 -1.46 27.81
C PRO A 343 2.89 -2.43 26.78
N LYS A 344 2.74 -2.05 25.51
CA LYS A 344 2.10 -2.88 24.45
C LYS A 344 2.94 -2.96 23.18
N ARG A 345 4.25 -3.12 23.32
CA ARG A 345 5.23 -3.21 22.22
C ARG A 345 4.79 -4.06 21.03
N ASN A 346 4.31 -5.29 21.28
CA ASN A 346 3.90 -6.20 20.20
C ASN A 346 2.71 -5.67 19.39
N LEU A 347 1.75 -5.02 20.05
CA LEU A 347 0.60 -4.41 19.37
C LEU A 347 1.05 -3.28 18.46
N VAL A 348 1.95 -2.45 18.95
CA VAL A 348 2.45 -1.29 18.21
C VAL A 348 3.25 -1.75 16.98
N ILE A 349 4.12 -2.75 17.13
CA ILE A 349 4.90 -3.29 16.00
C ILE A 349 4.00 -4.00 14.98
N ILE A 350 3.10 -4.88 15.43
CA ILE A 350 2.21 -5.61 14.51
C ILE A 350 1.28 -4.63 13.80
N GLY A 351 0.73 -3.65 14.52
CA GLY A 351 -0.06 -2.57 13.96
C GLY A 351 0.68 -1.85 12.84
N SER A 352 1.90 -1.36 13.10
CA SER A 352 2.71 -0.68 12.09
C SER A 352 2.95 -1.54 10.85
N VAL A 353 3.33 -2.81 11.03
CA VAL A 353 3.66 -3.71 9.91
C VAL A 353 2.42 -4.03 9.08
N VAL A 354 1.28 -4.28 9.72
CA VAL A 354 0.00 -4.51 9.05
C VAL A 354 -0.45 -3.24 8.32
N THR A 355 -0.35 -2.07 8.95
CA THR A 355 -0.68 -0.79 8.30
C THR A 355 0.17 -0.55 7.07
N THR A 356 1.49 -0.79 7.11
CA THR A 356 2.34 -0.64 5.91
C THR A 356 1.93 -1.59 4.78
N ALA A 357 1.58 -2.84 5.09
CA ALA A 357 1.12 -3.79 4.09
C ALA A 357 -0.23 -3.38 3.47
N VAL A 358 -1.16 -2.91 4.30
CA VAL A 358 -2.47 -2.42 3.87
C VAL A 358 -2.32 -1.16 3.03
N LEU A 359 -1.43 -0.24 3.39
CA LEU A 359 -1.14 0.94 2.58
C LEU A 359 -0.52 0.57 1.23
N GLY A 360 0.42 -0.38 1.20
CA GLY A 360 0.98 -0.87 -0.07
C GLY A 360 -0.08 -1.48 -0.98
N LEU A 361 -1.02 -2.23 -0.41
CA LEU A 361 -2.15 -2.80 -1.16
C LEU A 361 -3.15 -1.72 -1.60
N ALA A 362 -3.44 -0.75 -0.73
CA ALA A 362 -4.34 0.37 -1.05
C ALA A 362 -3.83 1.16 -2.24
N THR A 363 -2.52 1.43 -2.32
CA THR A 363 -1.91 2.14 -3.46
C THR A 363 -2.24 1.48 -4.79
N LEU A 364 -2.27 0.15 -4.85
CA LEU A 364 -2.64 -0.59 -6.06
C LEU A 364 -4.15 -0.59 -6.30
N LEU A 365 -4.95 -0.92 -5.29
CA LEU A 365 -6.41 -1.08 -5.44
C LEU A 365 -7.13 0.24 -5.70
N VAL A 366 -6.56 1.36 -5.27
CA VAL A 366 -7.12 2.69 -5.53
C VAL A 366 -6.81 3.19 -6.95
N HIS A 367 -5.74 2.69 -7.57
CA HIS A 367 -5.22 3.18 -8.86
C HIS A 367 -5.19 2.05 -9.89
N THR A 368 -6.37 1.53 -10.20
CA THR A 368 -6.59 0.44 -11.17
C THR A 368 -6.90 0.94 -12.59
N ASN A 369 -6.92 2.26 -12.80
CA ASN A 369 -7.04 2.85 -14.13
C ASN A 369 -5.83 2.43 -15.01
N PRO A 370 -6.03 2.03 -16.28
CA PRO A 370 -4.92 1.69 -17.19
C PRO A 370 -3.76 2.68 -17.22
N THR A 371 -4.02 3.98 -17.05
CA THR A 371 -2.96 5.01 -17.04
C THR A 371 -2.15 5.07 -15.74
N GLU A 372 -2.64 4.45 -14.66
CA GLU A 372 -2.10 4.59 -13.30
C GLU A 372 -1.60 3.27 -12.72
N ILE A 373 -2.07 2.13 -13.22
CA ILE A 373 -1.77 0.81 -12.65
C ILE A 373 -0.27 0.48 -12.68
N LEU A 374 0.46 0.97 -13.69
CA LEU A 374 1.91 0.81 -13.79
C LEU A 374 2.65 1.51 -12.65
N THR A 375 2.31 2.77 -12.38
CA THR A 375 2.90 3.55 -11.29
C THR A 375 2.45 3.03 -9.92
N ALA A 376 1.21 2.55 -9.83
CA ALA A 376 0.66 1.92 -8.63
C ALA A 376 1.36 0.60 -8.26
N LEU A 377 1.63 -0.27 -9.24
CA LEU A 377 2.40 -1.51 -9.05
C LEU A 377 3.85 -1.23 -8.63
N LEU A 378 4.46 -0.19 -9.21
CA LEU A 378 5.81 0.25 -8.83
C LEU A 378 5.86 0.69 -7.36
N LEU A 379 4.96 1.59 -6.97
CA LEU A 379 4.87 2.12 -5.61
C LEU A 379 4.58 1.03 -4.59
N SER A 380 3.57 0.20 -4.86
CA SER A 380 3.14 -0.87 -3.95
C SER A 380 4.26 -1.90 -3.74
N GLY A 381 4.95 -2.32 -4.80
CA GLY A 381 6.11 -3.21 -4.73
C GLY A 381 7.25 -2.62 -3.90
N ALA A 382 7.60 -1.35 -4.11
CA ALA A 382 8.65 -0.68 -3.35
C ALA A 382 8.30 -0.48 -1.88
N MET A 383 7.05 -0.12 -1.57
CA MET A 383 6.57 -0.03 -0.18
C MET A 383 6.70 -1.38 0.54
N LEU A 384 6.37 -2.49 -0.13
CA LEU A 384 6.53 -3.84 0.41
C LEU A 384 8.01 -4.23 0.57
N ILE A 385 8.90 -3.84 -0.35
CA ILE A 385 10.35 -4.03 -0.19
C ILE A 385 10.86 -3.27 1.03
N LEU A 386 10.52 -1.99 1.17
CA LEU A 386 10.89 -1.16 2.31
C LEU A 386 10.35 -1.75 3.62
N ALA A 387 9.09 -2.20 3.65
CA ALA A 387 8.50 -2.89 4.80
C ALA A 387 9.25 -4.18 5.14
N THR A 388 9.66 -4.95 4.14
CA THR A 388 10.41 -6.20 4.32
C THR A 388 11.83 -5.95 4.81
N ILE A 389 12.50 -4.91 4.31
CA ILE A 389 13.81 -4.47 4.80
C ILE A 389 13.67 -3.99 6.24
N TRP A 390 12.66 -3.16 6.53
CA TRP A 390 12.42 -2.61 7.86
C TRP A 390 12.18 -3.72 8.89
N THR A 391 11.30 -4.68 8.60
CA THR A 391 11.08 -5.86 9.45
C THR A 391 12.31 -6.77 9.52
N SER A 392 13.19 -6.74 8.52
CA SER A 392 14.45 -7.49 8.52
C SER A 392 15.50 -6.88 9.44
N VAL A 393 15.65 -5.56 9.40
CA VAL A 393 16.58 -4.81 10.26
C VAL A 393 16.06 -4.78 11.71
N ALA A 394 14.75 -4.63 11.90
CA ALA A 394 14.09 -4.67 13.21
C ALA A 394 14.00 -6.07 13.83
N ARG A 395 14.47 -7.14 13.17
CA ARG A 395 14.38 -8.51 13.67
C ARG A 395 14.98 -8.71 15.07
N ARG A 396 16.08 -8.01 15.36
CA ARG A 396 16.77 -8.11 16.65
C ARG A 396 16.01 -7.44 17.80
N GLU A 397 14.91 -6.74 17.49
CA GLU A 397 13.93 -6.21 18.45
C GLU A 397 12.91 -7.27 18.89
N PHE A 398 12.78 -8.36 18.11
CA PHE A 398 12.03 -9.56 18.49
C PHE A 398 12.91 -10.60 19.19
N ALA A 399 14.24 -10.37 19.26
CA ALA A 399 15.20 -11.28 19.87
C ALA A 399 15.70 -10.72 21.21
N VAL A 400 15.68 -11.57 22.25
CA VAL A 400 15.95 -11.25 23.67
C VAL A 400 17.46 -11.06 23.96
N VAL A 401 18.29 -10.80 22.94
CA VAL A 401 19.75 -10.78 23.12
C VAL A 401 20.25 -9.34 23.13
N GLY A 402 20.74 -8.91 24.29
CA GLY A 402 21.46 -7.65 24.47
C GLY A 402 22.69 -7.59 23.56
N GLU A 403 22.76 -6.56 22.72
CA GLU A 403 23.91 -6.34 21.86
C GLU A 403 24.88 -5.35 22.52
N ASN A 404 26.17 -5.52 22.23
CA ASN A 404 27.19 -4.51 22.53
C ASN A 404 26.83 -3.18 21.88
N ASN A 405 26.98 -2.09 22.63
CA ASN A 405 26.76 -0.74 22.12
C ASN A 405 27.69 -0.50 20.91
N LEU A 406 27.10 -0.18 19.77
CA LEU A 406 27.83 0.45 18.66
C LEU A 406 28.50 1.69 19.26
N GLY A 407 29.83 1.81 19.25
CA GLY A 407 30.50 3.03 19.71
C GLY A 407 30.00 4.27 18.96
N CYS A 408 30.37 5.49 19.40
CA CYS A 408 29.87 6.75 18.81
C CYS A 408 29.90 6.79 17.28
N LEU A 409 30.98 6.29 16.66
CA LEU A 409 31.13 6.24 15.20
C LEU A 409 30.10 5.29 14.53
N GLY A 410 29.83 4.14 15.14
CA GLY A 410 28.78 3.22 14.66
C GLY A 410 27.38 3.81 14.81
N MET A 411 27.14 4.63 15.84
CA MET A 411 25.86 5.33 16.02
C MET A 411 25.63 6.42 14.96
N TRP A 412 26.64 7.23 14.65
CA TRP A 412 26.57 8.24 13.57
C TRP A 412 26.39 7.62 12.20
N LEU A 413 27.00 6.45 11.96
CA LEU A 413 26.88 5.75 10.69
C LEU A 413 25.47 5.15 10.49
N VAL A 414 24.82 4.70 11.56
CA VAL A 414 23.38 4.32 11.52
C VAL A 414 22.50 5.53 11.23
N PHE A 415 22.75 6.67 11.88
CA PHE A 415 22.01 7.90 11.63
C PHE A 415 22.17 8.39 10.19
N GLY A 416 23.40 8.39 9.65
CA GLY A 416 23.67 8.73 8.25
C GLY A 416 22.96 7.78 7.28
N THR A 417 22.98 6.47 7.55
CA THR A 417 22.30 5.48 6.69
C THR A 417 20.78 5.72 6.69
N CYS A 418 20.21 6.00 7.86
CA CYS A 418 18.80 6.35 8.03
C CYS A 418 18.42 7.61 7.23
N LEU A 419 19.25 8.64 7.27
CA LEU A 419 19.03 9.88 6.53
C LEU A 419 19.15 9.70 5.01
N LEU A 420 20.07 8.84 4.55
CA LEU A 420 20.18 8.51 3.13
C LEU A 420 18.96 7.73 2.63
N ILE A 421 18.47 6.77 3.41
CA ILE A 421 17.23 6.05 3.10
C ILE A 421 16.05 7.03 3.07
N TYR A 422 16.00 7.98 4.00
CA TYR A 422 15.00 9.05 4.01
C TYR A 422 15.01 9.85 2.69
N VAL A 423 16.16 10.38 2.27
CA VAL A 423 16.24 11.18 1.03
C VAL A 423 15.95 10.33 -0.20
N ALA A 424 16.42 9.09 -0.23
CA ALA A 424 16.12 8.13 -1.29
C ALA A 424 14.60 7.89 -1.42
N SER A 425 13.89 7.75 -0.31
CA SER A 425 12.44 7.58 -0.33
C SER A 425 11.69 8.83 -0.79
N PHE A 426 12.13 10.05 -0.46
CA PHE A 426 11.57 11.28 -1.04
C PHE A 426 11.71 11.29 -2.56
N ALA A 427 12.87 10.87 -3.07
CA ALA A 427 13.11 10.72 -4.49
C ALA A 427 12.18 9.67 -5.11
N PHE A 428 12.03 8.51 -4.46
CA PHE A 428 11.16 7.45 -4.91
C PHE A 428 9.69 7.88 -5.00
N PHE A 429 9.15 8.53 -3.97
CA PHE A 429 7.77 9.04 -3.97
C PHE A 429 7.56 10.23 -4.91
N SER A 430 8.62 10.79 -5.51
CA SER A 430 8.52 11.83 -6.53
C SER A 430 8.49 11.27 -7.96
N ILE A 431 8.73 9.96 -8.15
CA ILE A 431 8.67 9.28 -9.46
C ILE A 431 7.22 9.13 -9.99
N PRO A 432 6.24 8.68 -9.19
CA PRO A 432 4.88 8.53 -9.67
C PRO A 432 4.17 9.88 -9.64
N VAL A 433 3.87 10.42 -10.82
CA VAL A 433 2.95 11.54 -10.97
C VAL A 433 1.59 10.95 -11.31
N PHE A 434 0.67 10.92 -10.35
CA PHE A 434 -0.70 10.52 -10.64
C PHE A 434 -1.39 11.60 -11.49
N PRO A 435 -2.15 11.22 -12.52
CA PRO A 435 -2.99 12.15 -13.25
C PRO A 435 -3.90 12.89 -12.26
N ASN A 436 -3.96 14.22 -12.38
CA ASN A 436 -4.76 15.12 -11.53
C ASN A 436 -4.20 15.45 -10.13
N ASP A 437 -2.94 15.12 -9.81
CA ASP A 437 -2.29 15.71 -8.63
C ASP A 437 -1.86 17.15 -8.94
N PRO A 438 -2.45 18.19 -8.30
CA PRO A 438 -2.06 19.58 -8.54
C PRO A 438 -0.72 19.93 -7.89
N THR A 439 -0.14 19.07 -7.05
CA THR A 439 1.13 19.33 -6.38
C THR A 439 2.30 18.85 -7.23
N ALA A 440 3.16 19.79 -7.64
CA ALA A 440 4.41 19.44 -8.29
C ALA A 440 5.24 18.53 -7.35
N PRO A 441 5.81 17.42 -7.86
CA PRO A 441 6.63 16.55 -7.05
C PRO A 441 7.82 17.33 -6.46
N ASN A 442 8.21 16.99 -5.23
CA ASN A 442 9.32 17.65 -4.53
C ASN A 442 10.64 17.57 -5.32
N ILE A 443 10.80 16.52 -6.13
CA ILE A 443 11.93 16.34 -7.05
C ILE A 443 11.34 16.08 -8.45
N PRO A 444 11.71 16.85 -9.48
CA PRO A 444 11.15 16.69 -10.81
C PRO A 444 11.40 15.30 -11.41
N TYR A 445 10.39 14.74 -12.06
CA TYR A 445 10.48 13.49 -12.79
C TYR A 445 9.55 13.48 -14.00
N VAL A 446 10.09 13.16 -15.17
CA VAL A 446 9.36 12.91 -16.40
C VAL A 446 10.07 11.76 -17.11
N SER A 447 9.37 10.64 -17.32
CA SER A 447 9.93 9.48 -18.02
C SER A 447 10.32 9.79 -19.47
N GLY A 448 11.33 9.08 -20.00
CA GLY A 448 11.68 9.13 -21.42
C GLY A 448 12.76 10.14 -21.76
N THR A 449 13.92 10.06 -21.12
CA THR A 449 15.07 10.92 -21.47
C THR A 449 15.70 10.59 -22.84
N ILE A 450 15.58 9.35 -23.30
CA ILE A 450 16.04 8.90 -24.63
C ILE A 450 14.86 8.86 -25.60
N ILE A 451 13.77 8.18 -25.21
CA ILE A 451 12.52 8.12 -25.99
C ILE A 451 11.43 8.81 -25.16
N PRO A 452 11.10 10.08 -25.46
CA PRO A 452 10.11 10.83 -24.71
C PRO A 452 8.69 10.33 -25.02
N ALA A 453 7.76 10.61 -24.11
CA ALA A 453 6.34 10.34 -24.35
C ALA A 453 5.86 11.02 -25.64
N HIS A 454 5.03 10.32 -26.40
CA HIS A 454 4.40 10.92 -27.57
C HIS A 454 3.46 12.06 -27.11
N PRO A 455 3.62 13.29 -27.62
CA PRO A 455 2.81 14.42 -27.17
C PRO A 455 1.34 14.19 -27.50
N ALA A 456 0.46 14.52 -26.56
CA ALA A 456 -0.97 14.54 -26.83
C ALA A 456 -1.29 15.62 -27.89
N PRO A 457 -2.36 15.47 -28.67
CA PRO A 457 -2.75 16.46 -29.67
C PRO A 457 -2.82 17.87 -29.06
N ASN A 458 -2.16 18.84 -29.71
CA ASN A 458 -2.10 20.24 -29.28
C ASN A 458 -1.36 20.51 -27.95
N THR A 459 -0.53 19.57 -27.47
CA THR A 459 0.34 19.79 -26.31
C THR A 459 1.81 19.87 -26.74
N PRO A 460 2.61 20.79 -26.16
CA PRO A 460 4.04 20.82 -26.43
C PRO A 460 4.71 19.55 -25.86
N PRO A 461 5.75 19.02 -26.52
CA PRO A 461 6.50 17.89 -25.99
C PRO A 461 7.16 18.29 -24.66
N ILE A 462 6.99 17.44 -23.65
CA ILE A 462 7.60 17.63 -22.33
C ILE A 462 8.94 16.88 -22.34
N PRO A 463 10.07 17.55 -22.05
CA PRO A 463 11.36 16.88 -21.99
C PRO A 463 11.42 15.92 -20.79
N GLY A 464 12.02 14.75 -20.99
CA GLY A 464 12.29 13.80 -19.92
C GLY A 464 13.21 14.38 -18.84
N GLN A 465 12.90 14.10 -17.57
CA GLN A 465 13.63 14.55 -16.39
C GLN A 465 13.90 13.35 -15.48
N ALA A 466 15.17 13.06 -15.21
CA ALA A 466 15.58 11.86 -14.48
C ALA A 466 15.96 12.13 -13.01
N ASP A 467 15.79 13.36 -12.52
CA ASP A 467 16.36 13.83 -11.24
C ASP A 467 15.96 12.95 -10.06
N ALA A 468 14.68 12.55 -9.98
CA ALA A 468 14.18 11.65 -8.94
C ALA A 468 14.87 10.28 -8.94
N VAL A 469 15.11 9.70 -10.12
CA VAL A 469 15.74 8.38 -10.24
C VAL A 469 17.25 8.45 -10.01
N VAL A 470 17.90 9.54 -10.44
CA VAL A 470 19.31 9.80 -10.14
C VAL A 470 19.51 9.96 -8.63
N LEU A 471 18.67 10.77 -7.96
CA LEU A 471 18.77 10.95 -6.52
C LEU A 471 18.51 9.65 -5.76
N LEU A 472 17.49 8.89 -6.17
CA LEU A 472 17.21 7.55 -5.60
C LEU A 472 18.42 6.62 -5.72
N ALA A 473 19.02 6.54 -6.91
CA ALA A 473 20.17 5.67 -7.16
C ALA A 473 21.39 6.09 -6.34
N VAL A 474 21.73 7.38 -6.34
CA VAL A 474 22.89 7.91 -5.59
C VAL A 474 22.70 7.68 -4.09
N MET A 475 21.57 8.09 -3.53
CA MET A 475 21.32 7.94 -2.09
C MET A 475 21.20 6.47 -1.67
N GLY A 476 20.57 5.64 -2.48
CA GLY A 476 20.47 4.20 -2.26
C GLY A 476 21.82 3.48 -2.28
N ILE A 477 22.70 3.80 -3.23
CA ILE A 477 24.06 3.23 -3.32
C ILE A 477 24.88 3.64 -2.10
N ILE A 478 24.85 4.93 -1.72
CA ILE A 478 25.61 5.40 -0.54
C ILE A 478 25.06 4.72 0.73
N ALA A 479 23.74 4.58 0.87
CA ALA A 479 23.13 3.87 1.99
C ALA A 479 23.57 2.40 2.04
N ALA A 480 23.62 1.71 0.89
CA ALA A 480 24.09 0.32 0.81
C ALA A 480 25.57 0.17 1.19
N ILE A 481 26.42 1.10 0.75
CA ILE A 481 27.84 1.15 1.12
C ILE A 481 27.99 1.36 2.63
N GLN A 482 27.27 2.33 3.21
CA GLN A 482 27.31 2.57 4.66
C GLN A 482 26.81 1.35 5.45
N PHE A 483 25.75 0.69 4.97
CA PHE A 483 25.24 -0.53 5.57
C PHE A 483 26.26 -1.67 5.52
N TYR A 484 26.98 -1.84 4.41
CA TYR A 484 28.07 -2.81 4.30
C TYR A 484 29.16 -2.57 5.35
N PHE A 485 29.57 -1.31 5.56
CA PHE A 485 30.53 -0.96 6.61
C PHE A 485 29.99 -1.23 8.03
N LEU A 486 28.72 -0.95 8.30
CA LEU A 486 28.07 -1.28 9.58
C LEU A 486 28.10 -2.79 9.86
N VAL A 487 27.76 -3.60 8.85
CA VAL A 487 27.75 -5.05 8.98
C VAL A 487 29.17 -5.58 9.18
N ARG A 488 30.13 -5.14 8.37
CA ARG A 488 31.53 -5.59 8.45
C ARG A 488 32.18 -5.25 9.79
N ASN A 489 31.93 -4.05 10.32
CA ASN A 489 32.53 -3.60 11.58
C ASN A 489 31.82 -4.16 12.82
N ARG A 490 30.57 -4.63 12.71
CA ARG A 490 29.85 -5.32 13.79
C ARG A 490 30.38 -6.72 14.08
N TYR A 491 31.01 -7.39 13.11
CA TYR A 491 31.57 -8.75 13.28
C TYR A 491 33.07 -8.75 13.64
N LYS A 492 33.66 -7.58 13.88
CA LYS A 492 35.08 -7.41 14.24
C LYS A 492 35.32 -7.00 15.70
N VAL A 493 34.27 -6.88 16.53
CA VAL A 493 34.37 -6.49 17.94
C VAL A 493 33.97 -7.64 18.84
#